data_AF-A0A067H3M3-F1
#
_entry.id   AF-A0A067H3M3-F1
#
_cell.length_a   1.000
_cell.length_b   1.000
_cell.length_c   1.000
_cell.angle_alpha   90.00
_cell.angle_beta   90.00
_cell.angle_gamma   90.00
#
_symmetry.space_group_name_H-M   'P 1'
#
loop_
_entity.id
_entity.type
_entity.pdbx_description
1 polymer ?
#
loop_
_entity_poly.entity_id
_entity_poly.type
_entity_poly.pdbx_seq_one_letter_code
_entity_poly.pdbx_strand_id
1 'polypeptide(L)'
;MKPRFETLSNLITAMLDLTKCIVEVKELPSDYITPDTPEMAAVTAHIPTAVYWIIRSIVACAGQILGLIGMGHEYIISTTETWELSSLAHKINSIYNHLLQQLKLCHQLIEEKRQIESYQALVRLMETIHIDNMKVLNRLLIHTKDDQLPLVECPTKRKVSIDVLRRKSVLLLVSDLDVSNEELFLLEQMYRESRQLSSRTESQYEVVWLPIVDRSTPWTEAKEHKFEALQYMMPWFSVHHPSAIDPAVIRYAKEKWDFRKKPILVVLDPQGRVVNQNALHMMWIWGSVAFPFSVAREEALWKEETWRIDLLADSVDPVIPTWIMEQKHICLYGGEDLEWVRKFTALMGAVARAAGIALEMLYVGKSNPKEKARRIISTISVEKLSHTLPDPTLIWFFWVRLESMWHSKMKFGTKVQQDPIMQEIVTMLSFDGSDQGWAVISRGPHMAKAKDETILKCLTEYTTWEPNVPEKSFVVAMNDYLNENRTPYHCNRLILPGEAGRIPEKVVCAECGRRMEEFIMYRCCTD
;
A
#
# COMPACT_ATOMS: atom_id res chain seq x y z
N MET A 1 49.35 21.26 42.82
CA MET A 1 48.60 22.30 42.09
C MET A 1 47.61 21.72 41.07
N LYS A 2 48.02 20.81 40.17
CA LYS A 2 47.16 20.17 39.15
C LYS A 2 45.76 19.70 39.60
N PRO A 3 45.59 18.95 40.72
CA PRO A 3 44.27 18.47 41.13
C PRO A 3 43.31 19.60 41.58
N ARG A 4 43.81 20.73 42.11
CA ARG A 4 42.95 21.86 42.51
C ARG A 4 42.37 22.59 41.30
N PHE A 5 43.19 22.83 40.28
CA PHE A 5 42.72 23.41 39.02
C PHE A 5 41.72 22.48 38.32
N GLU A 6 41.91 21.16 38.40
CA GLU A 6 40.96 20.17 37.88
C GLU A 6 39.63 20.21 38.64
N THR A 7 39.62 20.22 39.98
CA THR A 7 38.36 20.31 40.76
C THR A 7 37.63 21.63 40.52
N LEU A 8 38.35 22.75 40.44
CA LEU A 8 37.77 24.06 40.13
C LEU A 8 37.18 24.09 38.71
N SER A 9 37.91 23.57 37.72
CA SER A 9 37.46 23.46 36.33
C SER A 9 36.20 22.60 36.21
N ASN A 10 36.15 21.46 36.90
CA ASN A 10 34.99 20.58 36.93
C ASN A 10 33.75 21.26 37.53
N LEU A 11 33.92 22.00 38.64
CA LEU A 11 32.82 22.75 39.26
C LEU A 11 32.33 23.88 38.36
N ILE A 12 33.23 24.63 37.71
CA ILE A 12 32.87 25.68 36.74
C ILE A 12 32.09 25.10 35.56
N THR A 13 32.54 23.96 35.03
CA THR A 13 31.86 23.28 33.92
C THR A 13 30.45 22.84 34.33
N ALA A 14 30.31 22.21 35.50
CA ALA A 14 29.01 21.80 36.03
C ALA A 14 28.05 22.99 36.25
N MET A 15 28.55 24.15 36.71
CA MET A 15 27.76 25.39 36.82
C MET A 15 27.28 25.89 35.46
N LEU A 16 28.15 25.86 34.45
CA LEU A 16 27.80 26.30 33.09
C LEU A 16 26.73 25.40 32.46
N ASP A 17 26.86 24.08 32.60
CA ASP A 17 25.90 23.12 32.05
C ASP A 17 24.53 23.26 32.73
N LEU A 18 24.51 23.40 34.06
CA LEU A 18 23.27 23.68 34.78
C LEU A 18 22.65 25.01 34.38
N THR A 19 23.45 26.07 34.17
CA THR A 19 22.95 27.38 33.72
C THR A 19 22.35 27.29 32.33
N LYS A 20 23.02 26.63 31.38
CA LYS A 20 22.48 26.39 30.02
C LYS A 20 21.16 25.66 30.04
N CYS A 21 21.04 24.61 30.87
CA CYS A 21 19.80 23.86 31.04
C CYS A 21 18.66 24.75 31.58
N ILE A 22 18.93 25.66 32.53
CA ILE A 22 17.93 26.62 33.02
C ILE A 22 17.49 27.60 31.92
N VAL A 23 18.41 28.05 31.06
CA VAL A 23 18.08 28.92 29.92
C VAL A 23 17.18 28.17 28.94
N GLU A 24 17.54 26.94 28.56
CA GLU A 24 16.77 26.10 27.64
C GLU A 24 15.34 25.85 28.15
N VAL A 25 15.17 25.58 29.45
CA VAL A 25 13.86 25.49 30.10
C VAL A 25 13.01 26.75 29.92
N LYS A 26 13.62 27.93 30.02
CA LYS A 26 12.91 29.22 29.87
C LYS A 26 12.59 29.55 28.41
N GLU A 27 13.32 28.98 27.46
CA GLU A 27 13.11 29.16 26.03
C GLU A 27 12.07 28.17 25.46
N LEU A 28 11.53 27.26 26.29
CA LEU A 28 10.47 26.34 25.87
C LEU A 28 9.22 27.11 25.37
N PRO A 29 8.58 26.67 24.28
CA PRO A 29 7.44 27.39 23.71
C PRO A 29 6.23 27.36 24.65
N SER A 30 5.77 28.54 25.05
CA SER A 30 4.63 28.73 25.97
C SER A 30 3.29 28.26 25.40
N ASP A 31 3.18 28.16 24.07
CA ASP A 31 1.96 27.72 23.38
C ASP A 31 1.66 26.24 23.63
N TYR A 32 2.70 25.44 23.91
CA TYR A 32 2.60 23.99 24.10
C TYR A 32 2.70 23.57 25.57
N ILE A 33 3.43 24.33 26.39
CA ILE A 33 3.62 24.06 27.81
C ILE A 33 3.35 25.31 28.64
N THR A 34 2.37 25.20 29.54
CA THR A 34 2.05 26.24 30.52
C THR A 34 2.78 25.98 31.84
N PRO A 35 3.02 27.01 32.66
CA PRO A 35 3.64 26.86 33.98
C PRO A 35 2.91 25.88 34.91
N ASP A 36 1.61 25.68 34.68
CA ASP A 36 0.75 24.82 35.49
C ASP A 36 0.77 23.34 35.08
N THR A 37 1.46 22.96 33.99
CA THR A 37 1.59 21.52 33.68
C THR A 37 2.46 20.84 34.75
N PRO A 38 2.13 19.62 35.20
CA PRO A 38 2.86 18.95 36.28
C PRO A 38 4.38 18.88 36.06
N GLU A 39 4.79 18.65 34.82
CA GLU A 39 6.19 18.54 34.41
C GLU A 39 6.90 19.90 34.44
N MET A 40 6.25 20.96 33.95
CA MET A 40 6.81 22.32 33.98
C MET A 40 6.80 22.91 35.38
N ALA A 41 5.78 22.62 36.19
CA ALA A 41 5.71 23.00 37.59
C ALA A 41 6.84 22.34 38.40
N ALA A 42 7.10 21.05 38.15
CA ALA A 42 8.21 20.34 38.76
C ALA A 42 9.56 20.96 38.38
N VAL A 43 9.78 21.29 37.11
CA VAL A 43 10.99 21.98 36.63
C VAL A 43 11.11 23.35 37.30
N THR A 44 10.05 24.16 37.27
CA THR A 44 10.04 25.53 37.79
C THR A 44 10.31 25.58 39.29
N ALA A 45 9.80 24.60 40.05
CA ALA A 45 10.08 24.46 41.49
C ALA A 45 11.56 24.18 41.80
N HIS A 46 12.30 23.55 40.87
CA HIS A 46 13.71 23.23 41.05
C HIS A 46 14.66 24.38 40.64
N ILE A 47 14.19 25.34 39.85
CA ILE A 47 15.02 26.48 39.39
C ILE A 47 15.57 27.31 40.56
N PRO A 48 14.79 27.75 41.57
CA PRO A 48 15.35 28.52 42.68
C PRO A 48 16.45 27.78 43.43
N THR A 49 16.26 26.47 43.63
CA THR A 49 17.25 25.59 44.26
C THR A 49 18.52 25.51 43.41
N ALA A 50 18.38 25.33 42.10
CA ALA A 50 19.50 25.29 41.16
C ALA A 50 20.30 26.61 41.14
N VAL A 51 19.60 27.75 41.08
CA VAL A 51 20.22 29.10 41.13
C VAL A 51 20.96 29.32 42.44
N TYR A 52 20.38 28.92 43.58
CA TYR A 52 21.06 29.00 44.88
C TYR A 52 22.38 28.21 44.89
N TRP A 53 22.38 26.97 44.39
CA TRP A 53 23.60 26.15 44.35
C TRP A 53 24.64 26.70 43.38
N ILE A 54 24.23 27.27 42.25
CA ILE A 54 25.15 27.99 41.34
C ILE A 54 25.81 29.17 42.06
N ILE A 55 25.03 30.05 42.68
CA ILE A 55 25.56 31.24 43.38
C ILE A 55 26.51 30.82 44.51
N ARG A 56 26.12 29.81 45.30
CA ARG A 56 26.97 29.26 46.37
C ARG A 56 28.30 28.74 45.83
N SER A 57 28.28 28.04 44.70
CA SER A 57 29.48 27.52 44.05
C SER A 57 30.33 28.63 43.43
N ILE A 58 29.74 29.69 42.88
CA ILE A 58 30.47 30.88 42.42
C ILE A 58 31.23 31.53 43.58
N VAL A 59 30.57 31.71 44.73
CA VAL A 59 31.21 32.29 45.93
C VAL A 59 32.35 31.41 46.44
N ALA A 60 32.17 30.08 46.46
CA ALA A 60 33.21 29.13 46.84
C ALA A 60 34.41 29.16 45.88
N CYS A 61 34.15 29.18 44.55
CA CYS A 61 35.19 29.33 43.54
C CYS A 61 35.95 30.65 43.67
N ALA A 62 35.25 31.76 43.90
CA ALA A 62 35.85 33.07 44.08
C ALA A 62 36.78 33.09 45.30
N GLY A 63 36.34 32.54 46.44
CA GLY A 63 37.16 32.42 47.65
C GLY A 63 38.45 31.64 47.40
N GLN A 64 38.36 30.53 46.66
CA GLN A 64 39.52 29.70 46.29
C GLN A 64 40.47 30.40 45.31
N ILE A 65 39.95 31.11 44.31
CA ILE A 65 40.75 31.88 43.35
C ILE A 65 41.47 33.04 44.06
N LEU A 66 40.78 33.77 44.94
CA LEU A 66 41.37 34.83 45.76
C LEU A 66 42.47 34.29 46.69
N GLY A 67 42.25 33.13 47.30
CA GLY A 67 43.27 32.43 48.10
C GLY A 67 44.49 32.01 47.28
N LEU A 68 44.30 31.64 46.01
CA LEU A 68 45.40 31.30 45.09
C LEU A 68 46.19 32.53 44.60
N ILE A 69 45.54 33.68 44.46
CA ILE A 69 46.16 34.93 43.99
C ILE A 69 46.86 35.68 45.15
N GLY A 70 46.33 35.57 46.37
CA GLY A 70 46.68 36.45 47.49
C GLY A 70 47.93 36.12 48.31
N MET A 71 48.48 34.88 48.29
CA MET A 71 49.57 34.51 49.23
C MET A 71 50.60 33.52 48.67
N GLY A 72 51.88 33.85 48.85
CA GLY A 72 53.02 33.01 48.51
C GLY A 72 53.30 31.89 49.53
N HIS A 73 53.61 30.70 49.00
CA HIS A 73 54.34 29.54 49.57
C HIS A 73 54.05 28.96 50.98
N GLU A 74 53.21 29.51 51.85
CA GLU A 74 52.91 28.90 53.17
C GLU A 74 51.41 28.78 53.48
N TYR A 75 50.65 28.11 52.61
CA TYR A 75 49.32 27.62 52.97
C TYR A 75 49.31 26.09 53.05
N ILE A 76 49.32 25.56 54.28
CA ILE A 76 49.14 24.14 54.54
C ILE A 76 47.71 23.75 54.17
N ILE A 77 47.63 22.76 53.29
CA ILE A 77 46.44 22.25 52.62
C ILE A 77 45.48 21.65 53.65
N SER A 78 44.27 22.21 53.81
CA SER A 78 43.18 21.43 54.39
C SER A 78 42.56 20.55 53.29
N THR A 79 42.48 19.25 53.55
CA THR A 79 41.71 18.29 52.73
C THR A 79 40.22 18.65 52.67
N THR A 80 39.75 19.46 53.62
CA THR A 80 38.36 19.92 53.72
C THR A 80 37.97 20.86 52.57
N GLU A 81 38.82 21.82 52.19
CA GLU A 81 38.53 22.78 51.11
C GLU A 81 38.40 22.12 49.72
N THR A 82 39.19 21.07 49.44
CA THR A 82 39.14 20.33 48.16
C THR A 82 37.94 19.37 48.10
N TRP A 83 37.57 18.80 49.26
CA TRP A 83 36.38 17.97 49.40
C TRP A 83 35.08 18.79 49.25
N GLU A 84 35.06 20.03 49.75
CA GLU A 84 33.92 20.94 49.61
C GLU A 84 33.62 21.27 48.15
N LEU A 85 34.63 21.61 47.33
CA LEU A 85 34.44 21.87 45.90
C LEU A 85 33.93 20.63 45.14
N SER A 86 34.48 19.45 45.49
CA SER A 86 34.05 18.19 44.88
C SER A 86 32.61 17.84 45.26
N SER A 87 32.23 18.06 46.53
CA SER A 87 30.86 17.88 47.02
C SER A 87 29.87 18.83 46.34
N LEU A 88 30.25 20.10 46.16
CA LEU A 88 29.46 21.07 45.40
C LEU A 88 29.31 20.66 43.93
N ALA A 89 30.36 20.15 43.30
CA ALA A 89 30.32 19.67 41.92
C ALA A 89 29.35 18.48 41.79
N HIS A 90 29.41 17.52 42.72
CA HIS A 90 28.46 16.41 42.77
C HIS A 90 27.02 16.89 42.98
N LYS A 91 26.79 17.88 43.85
CA LYS A 91 25.46 18.42 44.12
C LYS A 91 24.87 19.13 42.90
N ILE A 92 25.66 19.97 42.22
CA ILE A 92 25.26 20.63 40.98
C ILE A 92 24.98 19.60 39.89
N ASN A 93 25.86 18.61 39.72
CA ASN A 93 25.66 17.59 38.69
C ASN A 93 24.40 16.74 38.94
N SER A 94 24.09 16.45 40.20
CA SER A 94 22.84 15.78 40.57
C SER A 94 21.60 16.60 40.21
N ILE A 95 21.63 17.92 40.46
CA ILE A 95 20.53 18.83 40.08
C ILE A 95 20.43 18.94 38.56
N TYR A 96 21.55 19.07 37.86
CA TYR A 96 21.62 19.11 36.41
C TYR A 96 21.00 17.85 35.78
N ASN A 97 21.40 16.66 36.23
CA ASN A 97 20.83 15.41 35.71
C ASN A 97 19.32 15.31 35.93
N HIS A 98 18.83 15.77 37.08
CA HIS A 98 17.39 15.79 37.35
C HIS A 98 16.65 16.76 36.41
N LEU A 99 17.14 17.99 36.26
CA LEU A 99 16.55 18.98 35.35
C LEU A 99 16.60 18.52 33.89
N LEU A 100 17.71 17.89 33.47
CA LEU A 100 17.84 17.34 32.12
C LEU A 100 16.81 16.24 31.84
N GLN A 101 16.53 15.38 32.83
CA GLN A 101 15.48 14.36 32.71
C GLN A 101 14.09 14.99 32.58
N GLN A 102 13.79 16.02 33.37
CA GLN A 102 12.50 16.72 33.29
C GLN A 102 12.35 17.52 31.99
N LEU A 103 13.42 18.14 31.52
CA LEU A 103 13.46 18.84 30.23
C LEU A 103 13.18 17.88 29.07
N LYS A 104 13.74 16.66 29.11
CA LYS A 104 13.41 15.61 28.12
C LYS A 104 11.92 15.27 28.12
N LEU A 105 11.28 15.16 29.29
CA LEU A 105 9.83 14.92 29.39
C LEU A 105 9.03 16.10 28.82
N CYS A 106 9.45 17.34 29.10
CA CYS A 106 8.81 18.54 28.53
C CYS A 106 8.90 18.54 26.99
N HIS A 107 10.07 18.25 26.42
CA HIS A 107 10.23 18.13 24.97
C HIS A 107 9.35 17.04 24.36
N GLN A 108 9.21 15.89 25.03
CA GLN A 108 8.30 14.83 24.59
C GLN A 108 6.84 15.29 24.55
N LEU A 109 6.37 15.97 25.60
CA LEU A 109 5.01 16.49 25.67
C LEU A 109 4.74 17.59 24.63
N ILE A 110 5.70 18.47 24.38
CA ILE A 110 5.60 19.48 23.31
C ILE A 110 5.45 18.78 21.96
N GLU A 111 6.28 17.79 21.70
CA GLU A 111 6.26 17.06 20.44
C GLU A 111 4.92 16.32 20.24
N GLU A 112 4.41 15.66 21.28
CA GLU A 112 3.11 14.98 21.23
C GLU A 112 1.97 15.96 20.92
N LYS A 113 1.89 17.09 21.61
CA LYS A 113 0.87 18.13 21.35
C LYS A 113 0.98 18.69 19.94
N ARG A 114 2.21 19.00 19.49
CA ARG A 114 2.48 19.48 18.14
C ARG A 114 2.03 18.49 17.08
N GLN A 115 2.26 17.20 17.29
CA GLN A 115 1.80 16.14 16.37
C GLN A 115 0.27 16.02 16.34
N ILE A 116 -0.40 16.15 17.47
CA ILE A 116 -1.88 16.14 17.55
C ILE A 116 -2.45 17.32 16.78
N GLU A 117 -1.94 18.53 17.00
CA GLU A 117 -2.38 19.73 16.27
C GLU A 117 -2.10 19.63 14.78
N SER A 118 -0.91 19.15 14.40
CA SER A 118 -0.49 18.90 13.02
C SER A 118 -1.47 17.97 12.31
N TYR A 119 -1.88 16.88 12.98
CA TYR A 119 -2.86 15.93 12.48
C TYR A 119 -4.26 16.53 12.36
N GLN A 120 -4.75 17.22 13.39
CA GLN A 120 -6.06 17.87 13.34
C GLN A 120 -6.14 18.96 12.26
N ALA A 121 -5.06 19.72 12.06
CA ALA A 121 -4.96 20.69 10.99
C ALA A 121 -5.00 20.03 9.61
N LEU A 122 -4.35 18.87 9.44
CA LEU A 122 -4.44 18.08 8.22
C LEU A 122 -5.87 17.58 7.98
N VAL A 123 -6.55 17.02 8.99
CA VAL A 123 -7.95 16.57 8.86
C VAL A 123 -8.86 17.72 8.41
N ARG A 124 -8.79 18.88 9.07
CA ARG A 124 -9.56 20.07 8.69
C ARG A 124 -9.25 20.53 7.27
N LEU A 125 -7.97 20.49 6.88
CA LEU A 125 -7.55 20.85 5.52
C LEU A 125 -8.18 19.94 4.47
N MET A 126 -8.22 18.63 4.71
CA MET A 126 -8.78 17.64 3.78
C MET A 126 -10.31 17.76 3.64
N GLU A 127 -11.00 18.27 4.66
CA GLU A 127 -12.45 18.50 4.65
C GLU A 127 -12.85 19.86 4.03
N THR A 128 -11.92 20.81 3.97
CA THR A 128 -12.18 22.16 3.46
C THR A 128 -12.21 22.16 1.93
N ILE A 129 -13.10 22.95 1.32
CA ILE A 129 -13.15 23.16 -0.12
C ILE A 129 -12.06 24.17 -0.51
N HIS A 130 -11.21 23.81 -1.48
CA HIS A 130 -10.15 24.67 -1.99
C HIS A 130 -10.41 25.13 -3.42
N ILE A 131 -9.78 26.24 -3.79
CA ILE A 131 -9.80 26.78 -5.17
C ILE A 131 -8.99 25.87 -6.11
N ASP A 132 -7.87 25.36 -5.62
CA ASP A 132 -7.02 24.38 -6.28
C ASP A 132 -6.40 23.40 -5.28
N ASN A 133 -5.78 22.35 -5.78
CA ASN A 133 -5.15 21.28 -5.02
C ASN A 133 -3.85 21.69 -4.29
N MET A 134 -3.34 22.92 -4.44
CA MET A 134 -1.99 23.27 -3.97
C MET A 134 -1.86 23.24 -2.44
N LYS A 135 -2.87 23.71 -1.70
CA LYS A 135 -2.81 23.70 -0.22
C LYS A 135 -2.72 22.28 0.33
N VAL A 136 -3.49 21.36 -0.26
CA VAL A 136 -3.50 19.94 0.10
C VAL A 136 -2.17 19.29 -0.27
N LEU A 137 -1.71 19.47 -1.52
CA LEU A 137 -0.45 18.89 -1.99
C LEU A 137 0.76 19.38 -1.19
N ASN A 138 0.86 20.69 -0.91
CA ASN A 138 1.92 21.23 -0.07
C ASN A 138 1.92 20.58 1.32
N ARG A 139 0.75 20.36 1.92
CA ARG A 139 0.65 19.73 3.23
C ARG A 139 1.02 18.24 3.22
N LEU A 140 0.71 17.53 2.14
CA LEU A 140 0.97 16.09 2.01
C LEU A 140 2.43 15.79 1.62
N LEU A 141 3.06 16.65 0.83
CA LEU A 141 4.34 16.37 0.15
C LEU A 141 5.53 17.17 0.72
N ILE A 142 5.29 18.21 1.53
CA ILE A 142 6.34 19.05 2.11
C ILE A 142 6.32 18.94 3.64
N HIS A 143 7.45 18.55 4.24
CA HIS A 143 7.61 18.57 5.69
C HIS A 143 8.21 19.88 6.22
N THR A 144 9.17 20.49 5.51
CA THR A 144 9.84 21.74 5.95
C THR A 144 9.54 22.89 5.01
N LYS A 145 9.28 24.09 5.57
CA LYS A 145 8.96 25.30 4.79
C LYS A 145 10.06 25.72 3.79
N ASP A 146 11.28 25.19 3.95
CA ASP A 146 12.44 25.50 3.13
C ASP A 146 12.64 24.54 1.95
N ASP A 147 11.85 23.48 1.81
CA ASP A 147 11.97 22.55 0.69
C ASP A 147 11.25 23.08 -0.56
N GLN A 148 11.98 23.86 -1.37
CA GLN A 148 11.44 24.49 -2.57
C GLN A 148 11.13 23.51 -3.72
N LEU A 149 11.71 22.31 -3.71
CA LEU A 149 11.58 21.30 -4.79
C LEU A 149 11.41 19.89 -4.20
N PRO A 150 10.26 19.60 -3.56
CA PRO A 150 10.05 18.39 -2.77
C PRO A 150 9.86 17.13 -3.63
N LEU A 151 9.55 17.30 -4.92
CA LEU A 151 9.30 16.23 -5.86
C LEU A 151 10.54 15.92 -6.69
N VAL A 152 10.72 14.65 -7.00
CA VAL A 152 11.69 14.15 -7.97
C VAL A 152 10.92 13.57 -9.15
N GLU A 153 11.22 14.06 -10.35
CA GLU A 153 10.82 13.39 -11.59
C GLU A 153 11.70 12.15 -11.77
N CYS A 154 11.14 10.96 -11.55
CA CYS A 154 11.91 9.73 -11.45
C CYS A 154 12.77 9.41 -12.70
N PRO A 155 12.27 9.57 -13.94
CA PRO A 155 13.08 9.28 -15.14
C PRO A 155 14.33 10.16 -15.28
N THR A 156 14.25 11.43 -14.91
CA THR A 156 15.35 12.41 -15.08
C THR A 156 16.14 12.64 -13.80
N LYS A 157 15.65 12.13 -12.66
CA LYS A 157 16.09 12.43 -11.30
C LYS A 157 16.12 13.93 -10.98
N ARG A 158 15.36 14.74 -11.72
CA ARG A 158 15.32 16.18 -11.53
C ARG A 158 14.37 16.54 -10.39
N LYS A 159 14.83 17.40 -9.47
CA LYS A 159 13.95 18.01 -8.47
C LYS A 159 13.05 19.06 -9.11
N VAL A 160 11.75 19.01 -8.83
CA VAL A 160 10.72 19.88 -9.43
C VAL A 160 9.78 20.47 -8.37
N SER A 161 9.20 21.62 -8.69
CA SER A 161 8.17 22.27 -7.85
C SER A 161 6.85 21.50 -7.92
N ILE A 162 6.06 21.55 -6.84
CA ILE A 162 4.69 21.02 -6.80
C ILE A 162 3.78 21.70 -7.83
N ASP A 163 4.14 22.89 -8.31
CA ASP A 163 3.35 23.64 -9.29
C ASP A 163 3.05 22.86 -10.59
N VAL A 164 3.87 21.85 -10.93
CA VAL A 164 3.61 20.96 -12.08
C VAL A 164 2.32 20.13 -11.94
N LEU A 165 1.80 20.00 -10.71
CA LEU A 165 0.58 19.28 -10.34
C LEU A 165 -0.64 20.19 -10.18
N ARG A 166 -0.47 21.51 -10.28
CA ARG A 166 -1.52 22.50 -10.01
C ARG A 166 -2.74 22.26 -10.92
N ARG A 167 -3.93 22.15 -10.31
CA ARG A 167 -5.22 21.93 -11.00
C ARG A 167 -5.26 20.67 -11.88
N LYS A 168 -4.40 19.69 -11.63
CA LYS A 168 -4.46 18.35 -12.24
C LYS A 168 -5.11 17.36 -11.28
N SER A 169 -5.66 16.28 -11.82
CA SER A 169 -6.00 15.10 -11.02
C SER A 169 -4.70 14.43 -10.58
N VAL A 170 -4.53 14.17 -9.29
CA VAL A 170 -3.29 13.58 -8.75
C VAL A 170 -3.61 12.23 -8.11
N LEU A 171 -2.94 11.19 -8.58
CA LEU A 171 -3.00 9.84 -8.05
C LEU A 171 -1.79 9.65 -7.12
N LEU A 172 -2.02 9.61 -5.82
CA LEU A 172 -1.00 9.32 -4.82
C LEU A 172 -0.85 7.81 -4.68
N LEU A 173 0.27 7.27 -5.18
CA LEU A 173 0.66 5.88 -4.93
C LEU A 173 1.28 5.82 -3.54
N VAL A 174 0.52 5.31 -2.57
CA VAL A 174 0.98 5.16 -1.18
C VAL A 174 1.38 3.72 -0.96
N SER A 175 2.65 3.48 -0.65
CA SER A 175 3.17 2.13 -0.42
C SER A 175 4.31 2.14 0.58
N ASP A 176 4.67 0.96 1.10
CA ASP A 176 5.99 0.74 1.69
C ASP A 176 7.03 0.46 0.59
N LEU A 177 8.20 -0.08 0.97
CA LEU A 177 9.25 -0.47 0.02
C LEU A 177 9.06 -1.90 -0.50
N ASP A 178 8.03 -2.63 -0.09
CA ASP A 178 7.80 -4.04 -0.42
C ASP A 178 6.71 -4.19 -1.50
N VAL A 179 6.71 -3.30 -2.49
CA VAL A 179 5.81 -3.34 -3.65
C VAL A 179 6.24 -4.44 -4.62
N SER A 180 5.27 -5.20 -5.16
CA SER A 180 5.56 -6.22 -6.19
C SER A 180 6.03 -5.56 -7.49
N ASN A 181 7.01 -6.19 -8.15
CA ASN A 181 7.51 -5.74 -9.45
C ASN A 181 6.43 -5.89 -10.53
N GLU A 182 5.62 -6.95 -10.46
CA GLU A 182 4.48 -7.20 -11.34
C GLU A 182 3.44 -6.07 -11.24
N GLU A 183 3.11 -5.65 -10.01
CA GLU A 183 2.22 -4.51 -9.77
C GLU A 183 2.78 -3.23 -10.39
N LEU A 184 4.04 -2.89 -10.12
CA LEU A 184 4.65 -1.66 -10.65
C LEU A 184 4.75 -1.68 -12.18
N PHE A 185 5.11 -2.81 -12.76
CA PHE A 185 5.21 -2.95 -14.21
C PHE A 185 3.87 -2.68 -14.89
N LEU A 186 2.77 -3.26 -14.40
CA LEU A 186 1.44 -2.99 -14.99
C LEU A 186 0.99 -1.55 -14.76
N LEU A 187 1.20 -0.98 -13.56
CA LEU A 187 0.89 0.42 -13.31
C LEU A 187 1.65 1.33 -14.29
N GLU A 188 2.92 1.03 -14.56
CA GLU A 188 3.73 1.73 -15.54
C GLU A 188 3.18 1.62 -16.96
N GLN A 189 2.81 0.41 -17.41
CA GLN A 189 2.24 0.21 -18.75
C GLN A 189 0.97 1.06 -18.93
N MET A 190 0.04 0.96 -17.99
CA MET A 190 -1.22 1.70 -18.03
C MET A 190 -1.01 3.22 -17.99
N TYR A 191 -0.06 3.67 -17.17
CA TYR A 191 0.32 5.07 -17.14
C TYR A 191 0.90 5.53 -18.49
N ARG A 192 1.81 4.77 -19.09
CA ARG A 192 2.42 5.11 -20.40
C ARG A 192 1.39 5.12 -21.53
N GLU A 193 0.49 4.14 -21.57
CA GLU A 193 -0.62 4.08 -22.54
C GLU A 193 -1.52 5.31 -22.44
N SER A 194 -1.85 5.73 -21.21
CA SER A 194 -2.62 6.96 -21.00
C SER A 194 -1.91 8.18 -21.60
N ARG A 195 -0.58 8.24 -21.59
CA ARG A 195 0.19 9.37 -22.16
C ARG A 195 0.25 9.38 -23.67
N GLN A 196 0.24 8.21 -24.30
CA GLN A 196 0.24 8.10 -25.77
C GLN A 196 -1.05 8.67 -26.36
N LEU A 197 -2.16 8.56 -25.62
CA LEU A 197 -3.48 9.09 -25.98
C LEU A 197 -3.71 10.53 -25.49
N SER A 198 -2.67 11.37 -25.47
CA SER A 198 -2.64 12.71 -24.83
C SER A 198 -3.77 13.70 -25.18
N SER A 199 -4.52 13.48 -26.25
CA SER A 199 -5.71 14.28 -26.61
C SER A 199 -6.97 13.89 -25.83
N ARG A 200 -6.98 12.76 -25.12
CA ARG A 200 -8.13 12.27 -24.34
C ARG A 200 -8.15 12.88 -22.95
N THR A 201 -9.35 13.13 -22.43
CA THR A 201 -9.58 13.53 -21.03
C THR A 201 -9.02 12.50 -20.04
N GLU A 202 -8.97 11.22 -20.44
CA GLU A 202 -8.45 10.10 -19.65
C GLU A 202 -6.94 10.21 -19.33
N SER A 203 -6.21 11.08 -20.04
CA SER A 203 -4.76 11.29 -19.86
C SER A 203 -4.41 12.42 -18.90
N GLN A 204 -5.42 13.07 -18.27
CA GLN A 204 -5.27 14.31 -17.50
C GLN A 204 -5.02 14.08 -16.00
N TYR A 205 -4.21 13.08 -15.66
CA TYR A 205 -3.77 12.86 -14.29
C TYR A 205 -2.24 12.76 -14.19
N GLU A 206 -1.71 12.93 -12.98
CA GLU A 206 -0.31 12.70 -12.63
C GLU A 206 -0.24 11.68 -11.50
N VAL A 207 0.79 10.84 -11.49
CA VAL A 207 1.04 9.92 -10.37
C VAL A 207 2.17 10.48 -9.51
N VAL A 208 2.02 10.40 -8.19
CA VAL A 208 3.05 10.79 -7.22
C VAL A 208 3.23 9.66 -6.22
N TRP A 209 4.44 9.13 -6.11
CA TRP A 209 4.78 8.10 -5.13
C TRP A 209 5.04 8.73 -3.76
N LEU A 210 4.34 8.19 -2.76
CA LEU A 210 4.45 8.55 -1.34
C LEU A 210 4.93 7.33 -0.53
N PRO A 211 6.25 7.17 -0.36
CA PRO A 211 6.83 6.01 0.33
C PRO A 211 6.66 6.11 1.85
N ILE A 212 5.71 5.36 2.41
CA ILE A 212 5.46 5.32 3.86
C ILE A 212 6.19 4.13 4.47
N VAL A 213 7.31 4.41 5.12
CA VAL A 213 8.13 3.40 5.82
C VAL A 213 7.96 3.45 7.33
N ASP A 214 8.11 2.30 7.99
CA ASP A 214 8.10 2.25 9.45
C ASP A 214 9.36 2.91 10.04
N ARG A 215 9.15 4.04 10.73
CA ARG A 215 10.19 4.83 11.38
C ARG A 215 10.70 4.23 12.69
N SER A 216 10.07 3.16 13.20
CA SER A 216 10.56 2.42 14.37
C SER A 216 11.86 1.66 14.07
N THR A 217 12.09 1.34 12.79
CA THR A 217 13.28 0.61 12.35
C THR A 217 14.30 1.57 11.73
N PRO A 218 15.61 1.38 12.01
CA PRO A 218 16.65 2.23 11.44
C PRO A 218 16.58 2.27 9.91
N TRP A 219 16.95 3.42 9.34
CA TRP A 219 17.18 3.55 7.92
C TRP A 219 18.57 2.97 7.60
N THR A 220 18.61 1.88 6.84
CA THR A 220 19.83 1.15 6.48
C THR A 220 20.18 1.35 5.02
N GLU A 221 21.43 1.12 4.65
CA GLU A 221 21.90 1.17 3.25
C GLU A 221 21.08 0.25 2.32
N ALA A 222 20.66 -0.92 2.82
CA ALA A 222 19.79 -1.82 2.07
C ALA A 222 18.41 -1.21 1.76
N LYS A 223 17.84 -0.42 2.69
CA LYS A 223 16.58 0.30 2.45
C LYS A 223 16.76 1.45 1.47
N GLU A 224 17.87 2.17 1.56
CA GLU A 224 18.23 3.23 0.60
C GLU A 224 18.32 2.65 -0.82
N HIS A 225 19.09 1.58 -1.02
CA HIS A 225 19.22 0.95 -2.33
C HIS A 225 17.88 0.42 -2.87
N LYS A 226 17.02 -0.11 -1.99
CA LYS A 226 15.67 -0.56 -2.39
C LYS A 226 14.79 0.61 -2.81
N PHE A 227 14.84 1.72 -2.07
CA PHE A 227 14.12 2.95 -2.41
C PHE A 227 14.57 3.50 -3.76
N GLU A 228 15.88 3.61 -4.00
CA GLU A 228 16.43 4.10 -5.26
C GLU A 228 16.08 3.20 -6.45
N ALA A 229 16.10 1.87 -6.25
CA ALA A 229 15.72 0.90 -7.28
C ALA A 229 14.24 1.03 -7.68
N LEU A 230 13.34 1.17 -6.69
CA LEU A 230 11.92 1.42 -6.93
C LEU A 230 11.72 2.75 -7.66
N GLN A 231 12.38 3.81 -7.19
CA GLN A 231 12.29 5.13 -7.81
C GLN A 231 12.74 5.08 -9.29
N TYR A 232 13.81 4.35 -9.60
CA TYR A 232 14.32 4.20 -10.96
C TYR A 232 13.34 3.54 -11.93
N MET A 233 12.52 2.60 -11.45
CA MET A 233 11.52 1.91 -12.28
C MET A 233 10.26 2.75 -12.55
N MET A 234 10.05 3.85 -11.81
CA MET A 234 8.82 4.62 -11.91
C MET A 234 8.87 5.69 -13.01
N PRO A 235 7.86 5.79 -13.88
CA PRO A 235 7.79 6.82 -14.93
C PRO A 235 7.18 8.16 -14.46
N TRP A 236 6.89 8.30 -13.16
CA TRP A 236 6.12 9.41 -12.59
C TRP A 236 6.91 10.15 -11.49
N PHE A 237 6.23 11.00 -10.69
CA PHE A 237 6.89 11.78 -9.64
C PHE A 237 7.02 10.98 -8.34
N SER A 238 8.02 11.30 -7.51
CA SER A 238 8.15 10.76 -6.16
C SER A 238 8.52 11.86 -5.18
N VAL A 239 8.15 11.70 -3.91
CA VAL A 239 8.79 12.48 -2.83
C VAL A 239 10.27 12.12 -2.75
N HIS A 240 11.14 13.11 -2.56
CA HIS A 240 12.59 12.90 -2.65
C HIS A 240 13.15 11.87 -1.66
N HIS A 241 12.56 11.74 -0.46
CA HIS A 241 12.97 10.75 0.54
C HIS A 241 11.84 10.49 1.56
N PRO A 242 11.66 9.26 2.10
CA PRO A 242 10.59 8.94 3.06
C PRO A 242 10.64 9.74 4.38
N SER A 243 11.81 10.25 4.77
CA SER A 243 11.95 11.13 5.95
C SER A 243 11.27 12.49 5.77
N ALA A 244 11.05 12.91 4.52
CA ALA A 244 10.43 14.19 4.18
C ALA A 244 8.90 14.19 4.30
N ILE A 245 8.29 13.07 4.68
CA ILE A 245 6.84 12.98 4.88
C ILE A 245 6.52 13.35 6.34
N ASP A 246 5.55 14.21 6.57
CA ASP A 246 5.17 14.58 7.94
C ASP A 246 4.55 13.38 8.70
N PRO A 247 4.91 13.13 9.98
CA PRO A 247 4.26 12.07 10.78
C PRO A 247 2.73 12.12 10.79
N ALA A 248 2.14 13.32 10.74
CA ALA A 248 0.70 13.50 10.65
C ALA A 248 0.12 12.94 9.34
N VAL A 249 0.85 13.03 8.23
CA VAL A 249 0.46 12.45 6.93
C VAL A 249 0.50 10.93 7.00
N ILE A 250 1.56 10.36 7.60
CA ILE A 250 1.66 8.91 7.81
C ILE A 250 0.49 8.40 8.66
N ARG A 251 0.19 9.09 9.76
CA ARG A 251 -0.95 8.77 10.62
C ARG A 251 -2.27 8.87 9.86
N TYR A 252 -2.46 9.92 9.06
CA TYR A 252 -3.65 10.12 8.24
C TYR A 252 -3.83 9.01 7.20
N ALA A 253 -2.76 8.62 6.50
CA ALA A 253 -2.82 7.51 5.56
C ALA A 253 -3.27 6.21 6.25
N LYS A 254 -2.73 5.92 7.44
CA LYS A 254 -3.10 4.72 8.21
C LYS A 254 -4.53 4.76 8.75
N GLU A 255 -4.96 5.88 9.33
CA GLU A 255 -6.26 5.99 10.00
C GLU A 255 -7.42 6.32 9.06
N LYS A 256 -7.20 7.15 8.02
CA LYS A 256 -8.26 7.69 7.15
C LYS A 256 -8.28 7.06 5.76
N TRP A 257 -7.13 6.63 5.24
CA TRP A 257 -7.06 5.88 3.98
C TRP A 257 -6.94 4.36 4.18
N ASP A 258 -6.90 3.89 5.44
CA ASP A 258 -6.75 2.47 5.81
C ASP A 258 -5.49 1.84 5.19
N PHE A 259 -4.43 2.65 5.00
CA PHE A 259 -3.14 2.14 4.54
C PHE A 259 -2.49 1.28 5.62
N ARG A 260 -2.10 0.05 5.27
CA ARG A 260 -1.40 -0.86 6.18
C ARG A 260 -0.02 -1.24 5.66
N LYS A 261 0.02 -1.94 4.53
CA LYS A 261 1.26 -2.38 3.87
C LYS A 261 1.09 -2.43 2.36
N LYS A 262 0.01 -3.09 1.91
CA LYS A 262 -0.33 -3.15 0.50
C LYS A 262 -0.44 -1.75 -0.10
N PRO A 263 0.07 -1.54 -1.33
CA PRO A 263 -0.07 -0.27 -2.03
C PRO A 263 -1.55 0.13 -2.13
N ILE A 264 -1.81 1.43 -2.01
CA ILE A 264 -3.11 2.03 -2.34
C ILE A 264 -2.89 3.21 -3.29
N LEU A 265 -3.88 3.50 -4.12
CA LEU A 265 -3.83 4.61 -5.06
C LEU A 265 -4.92 5.63 -4.71
N VAL A 266 -4.57 6.67 -3.96
CA VAL A 266 -5.51 7.70 -3.50
C VAL A 266 -5.67 8.75 -4.60
N VAL A 267 -6.91 9.09 -4.96
CA VAL A 267 -7.20 10.02 -6.06
C VAL A 267 -7.63 11.38 -5.49
N LEU A 268 -6.87 12.41 -5.84
CA LEU A 268 -7.17 13.81 -5.58
C LEU A 268 -7.68 14.48 -6.86
N ASP A 269 -8.82 15.16 -6.77
CA ASP A 269 -9.32 16.01 -7.86
C ASP A 269 -8.48 17.31 -8.02
N PRO A 270 -8.70 18.12 -9.08
CA PRO A 270 -8.02 19.40 -9.27
C PRO A 270 -8.15 20.41 -8.11
N GLN A 271 -9.12 20.24 -7.22
CA GLN A 271 -9.35 21.04 -6.02
C GLN A 271 -8.72 20.42 -4.76
N GLY A 272 -8.08 19.25 -4.88
CA GLY A 272 -7.41 18.56 -3.77
C GLY A 272 -8.35 17.72 -2.91
N ARG A 273 -9.59 17.46 -3.35
CA ARG A 273 -10.52 16.59 -2.63
C ARG A 273 -10.22 15.14 -2.94
N VAL A 274 -10.29 14.28 -1.92
CA VAL A 274 -10.16 12.83 -2.10
C VAL A 274 -11.45 12.28 -2.72
N VAL A 275 -11.40 11.89 -3.99
CA VAL A 275 -12.55 11.33 -4.72
C VAL A 275 -12.57 9.80 -4.71
N ASN A 276 -11.45 9.17 -4.37
CA ASN A 276 -11.35 7.75 -4.08
C ASN A 276 -10.12 7.47 -3.20
N GLN A 277 -10.28 6.62 -2.17
CA GLN A 277 -9.20 6.25 -1.25
C GLN A 277 -8.32 5.12 -1.79
N ASN A 278 -8.86 4.29 -2.70
CA ASN A 278 -8.06 3.28 -3.39
C ASN A 278 -8.65 3.00 -4.77
N ALA A 279 -8.01 3.57 -5.79
CA ALA A 279 -8.37 3.40 -7.19
C ALA A 279 -7.58 2.28 -7.90
N LEU A 280 -6.71 1.53 -7.21
CA LEU A 280 -5.98 0.42 -7.84
C LEU A 280 -6.96 -0.57 -8.47
N HIS A 281 -8.00 -0.96 -7.73
CA HIS A 281 -9.02 -1.87 -8.26
C HIS A 281 -9.69 -1.30 -9.52
N MET A 282 -10.03 -0.01 -9.52
CA MET A 282 -10.62 0.62 -10.71
C MET A 282 -9.67 0.59 -11.90
N MET A 283 -8.38 0.84 -11.65
CA MET A 283 -7.37 0.82 -12.69
C MET A 283 -7.22 -0.59 -13.26
N TRP A 284 -7.13 -1.62 -12.42
CA TRP A 284 -7.06 -3.02 -12.86
C TRP A 284 -8.30 -3.48 -13.64
N ILE A 285 -9.50 -3.03 -13.26
CA ILE A 285 -10.73 -3.49 -13.91
C ILE A 285 -10.96 -2.77 -15.25
N TRP A 286 -10.87 -1.44 -15.29
CA TRP A 286 -11.33 -0.63 -16.43
C TRP A 286 -10.25 0.23 -17.10
N GLY A 287 -9.03 0.25 -16.56
CA GLY A 287 -7.95 1.07 -17.08
C GLY A 287 -8.31 2.55 -17.24
N SER A 288 -8.06 3.11 -18.43
CA SER A 288 -8.27 4.54 -18.69
C SER A 288 -9.75 4.96 -18.63
N VAL A 289 -10.68 4.03 -18.91
CA VAL A 289 -12.13 4.28 -18.94
C VAL A 289 -12.68 4.60 -17.54
N ALA A 290 -11.96 4.20 -16.49
CA ALA A 290 -12.26 4.52 -15.11
C ALA A 290 -11.99 5.97 -14.72
N PHE A 291 -11.25 6.76 -15.52
CA PHE A 291 -11.04 8.18 -15.25
C PHE A 291 -12.39 8.92 -15.09
N PRO A 292 -12.57 9.80 -14.08
CA PRO A 292 -11.57 10.36 -13.15
C PRO A 292 -11.35 9.54 -11.86
N PHE A 293 -11.53 8.22 -11.91
CA PHE A 293 -11.28 7.27 -10.82
C PHE A 293 -12.06 7.56 -9.53
N SER A 294 -13.19 8.28 -9.65
CA SER A 294 -14.07 8.61 -8.53
C SER A 294 -14.99 7.44 -8.18
N VAL A 295 -15.43 7.37 -6.92
CA VAL A 295 -16.42 6.36 -6.48
C VAL A 295 -17.73 6.44 -7.29
N ALA A 296 -18.17 7.65 -7.66
CA ALA A 296 -19.37 7.82 -8.48
C ALA A 296 -19.18 7.25 -9.90
N ARG A 297 -17.97 7.38 -10.47
CA ARG A 297 -17.64 6.79 -11.78
C ARG A 297 -17.57 5.27 -11.69
N GLU A 298 -16.99 4.74 -10.63
CA GLU A 298 -16.96 3.29 -10.32
C GLU A 298 -18.38 2.70 -10.29
N GLU A 299 -19.30 3.37 -9.60
CA GLU A 299 -20.70 2.95 -9.50
C GLU A 299 -21.42 3.00 -10.87
N ALA A 300 -21.17 4.04 -11.67
CA ALA A 300 -21.74 4.16 -13.01
C ALA A 300 -21.27 3.04 -13.94
N LEU A 301 -19.97 2.71 -13.92
CA LEU A 301 -19.40 1.62 -14.70
C LEU A 301 -20.05 0.28 -14.34
N TRP A 302 -20.22 0.00 -13.05
CA TRP A 302 -20.88 -1.23 -12.62
C TRP A 302 -22.37 -1.33 -12.99
N LYS A 303 -23.06 -0.19 -13.15
CA LYS A 303 -24.47 -0.16 -13.57
C LYS A 303 -24.66 -0.46 -15.05
N GLU A 304 -23.68 -0.06 -15.87
CA GLU A 304 -23.69 -0.27 -17.32
C GLU A 304 -23.13 -1.65 -17.71
N GLU A 305 -22.32 -2.25 -16.84
CA GLU A 305 -21.60 -3.48 -17.16
C GLU A 305 -22.43 -4.76 -16.97
N THR A 306 -22.10 -5.78 -17.76
CA THR A 306 -22.66 -7.13 -17.66
C THR A 306 -21.55 -8.17 -17.67
N TRP A 307 -21.81 -9.35 -17.12
CA TRP A 307 -20.82 -10.43 -17.11
C TRP A 307 -20.64 -10.99 -18.53
N ARG A 308 -19.53 -10.62 -19.17
CA ARG A 308 -19.16 -11.01 -20.53
C ARG A 308 -17.66 -11.27 -20.62
N ILE A 309 -17.23 -11.89 -21.71
CA ILE A 309 -15.81 -12.16 -21.96
C ILE A 309 -14.97 -10.89 -22.04
N ASP A 310 -15.57 -9.78 -22.50
CA ASP A 310 -14.97 -8.45 -22.50
C ASP A 310 -14.56 -8.08 -21.07
N LEU A 311 -15.51 -8.06 -20.13
CA LEU A 311 -15.21 -7.78 -18.72
C LEU A 311 -14.19 -8.77 -18.13
N LEU A 312 -14.16 -10.03 -18.57
CA LEU A 312 -13.27 -11.02 -17.99
C LEU A 312 -11.82 -10.90 -18.50
N ALA A 313 -11.62 -10.60 -19.79
CA ALA A 313 -10.32 -10.78 -20.43
C ALA A 313 -9.96 -9.80 -21.55
N ASP A 314 -10.75 -8.75 -21.80
CA ASP A 314 -10.44 -7.71 -22.81
C ASP A 314 -9.03 -7.12 -22.69
N SER A 315 -8.57 -6.87 -21.46
CA SER A 315 -7.30 -6.24 -21.13
C SER A 315 -6.15 -7.23 -20.92
N VAL A 316 -6.39 -8.54 -21.12
CA VAL A 316 -5.43 -9.60 -20.79
C VAL A 316 -4.56 -9.95 -22.00
N ASP A 317 -5.17 -10.01 -23.19
CA ASP A 317 -4.47 -10.28 -24.44
C ASP A 317 -5.09 -9.47 -25.59
N PRO A 318 -4.30 -8.76 -26.41
CA PRO A 318 -4.80 -7.92 -27.50
C PRO A 318 -5.51 -8.70 -28.60
N VAL A 319 -5.35 -10.03 -28.67
CA VAL A 319 -6.03 -10.88 -29.64
C VAL A 319 -7.50 -11.11 -29.26
N ILE A 320 -7.86 -11.06 -27.97
CA ILE A 320 -9.22 -11.32 -27.49
C ILE A 320 -10.26 -10.36 -28.11
N PRO A 321 -10.06 -9.03 -28.12
CA PRO A 321 -10.96 -8.11 -28.82
C PRO A 321 -11.17 -8.45 -30.30
N THR A 322 -10.13 -8.96 -30.98
CA THR A 322 -10.22 -9.38 -32.38
C THR A 322 -11.13 -10.60 -32.52
N TRP A 323 -10.99 -11.61 -31.66
CA TRP A 323 -11.86 -12.79 -31.67
C TRP A 323 -13.32 -12.46 -31.35
N ILE A 324 -13.56 -11.48 -30.47
CA ILE A 324 -14.90 -10.99 -30.15
C ILE A 324 -15.53 -10.34 -31.39
N MET A 325 -14.78 -9.48 -32.09
CA MET A 325 -15.23 -8.82 -33.32
C MET A 325 -15.51 -9.83 -34.44
N GLU A 326 -14.67 -10.85 -34.58
CA GLU A 326 -14.84 -11.96 -35.53
C GLU A 326 -15.95 -12.93 -35.12
N GLN A 327 -16.62 -12.70 -33.98
CA GLN A 327 -17.75 -13.50 -33.53
C GLN A 327 -17.38 -14.98 -33.35
N LYS A 328 -16.15 -15.26 -32.90
CA LYS A 328 -15.65 -16.60 -32.59
C LYS A 328 -16.11 -17.07 -31.21
N HIS A 329 -16.02 -18.37 -30.95
CA HIS A 329 -16.17 -18.93 -29.60
C HIS A 329 -14.82 -18.84 -28.90
N ILE A 330 -14.79 -18.21 -27.73
CA ILE A 330 -13.55 -17.98 -26.97
C ILE A 330 -13.59 -18.87 -25.73
N CYS A 331 -12.58 -19.71 -25.57
CA CYS A 331 -12.40 -20.58 -24.42
C CYS A 331 -11.17 -20.18 -23.62
N LEU A 332 -11.38 -19.68 -22.41
CA LEU A 332 -10.32 -19.46 -21.42
C LEU A 332 -10.23 -20.70 -20.53
N TYR A 333 -9.02 -21.20 -20.30
CA TYR A 333 -8.84 -22.37 -19.45
C TYR A 333 -7.52 -22.33 -18.68
N GLY A 334 -7.45 -23.11 -17.60
CA GLY A 334 -6.27 -23.18 -16.74
C GLY A 334 -6.25 -24.44 -15.90
N GLY A 335 -5.08 -24.77 -15.35
CA GLY A 335 -4.86 -25.98 -14.55
C GLY A 335 -3.37 -26.26 -14.39
N GLU A 336 -2.97 -26.97 -13.33
CA GLU A 336 -1.57 -27.37 -13.15
C GLU A 336 -1.26 -28.78 -13.69
N ASP A 337 -2.28 -29.53 -14.10
CA ASP A 337 -2.15 -30.89 -14.62
C ASP A 337 -2.02 -30.88 -16.15
N LEU A 338 -0.84 -31.28 -16.64
CA LEU A 338 -0.54 -31.33 -18.07
C LEU A 338 -1.33 -32.43 -18.80
N GLU A 339 -1.60 -33.56 -18.17
CA GLU A 339 -2.38 -34.65 -18.77
C GLU A 339 -3.83 -34.21 -18.94
N TRP A 340 -4.37 -33.52 -17.93
CA TRP A 340 -5.68 -32.90 -18.03
C TRP A 340 -5.72 -31.86 -19.16
N VAL A 341 -4.74 -30.97 -19.25
CA VAL A 341 -4.66 -29.95 -20.32
C VAL A 341 -4.71 -30.60 -21.71
N ARG A 342 -3.88 -31.62 -21.96
CA ARG A 342 -3.86 -32.32 -23.26
C ARG A 342 -5.20 -32.98 -23.56
N LYS A 343 -5.77 -33.69 -22.59
CA LYS A 343 -7.06 -34.37 -22.73
C LYS A 343 -8.18 -33.38 -23.02
N PHE A 344 -8.22 -32.28 -22.27
CA PHE A 344 -9.20 -31.22 -22.44
C PHE A 344 -9.11 -30.57 -23.83
N THR A 345 -7.92 -30.13 -24.26
CA THR A 345 -7.75 -29.48 -25.57
C THR A 345 -8.11 -30.41 -26.74
N ALA A 346 -7.79 -31.70 -26.62
CA ALA A 346 -8.14 -32.70 -27.63
C ALA A 346 -9.65 -32.91 -27.75
N LEU A 347 -10.35 -33.06 -26.61
CA LEU A 347 -11.80 -33.20 -26.56
C LEU A 347 -12.51 -31.95 -27.05
N MET A 348 -12.11 -30.77 -26.57
CA MET A 348 -12.65 -29.48 -27.04
C MET A 348 -12.51 -29.32 -28.54
N GLY A 349 -11.33 -29.62 -29.10
CA GLY A 349 -11.10 -29.55 -30.54
C GLY A 349 -11.97 -30.54 -31.32
N ALA A 350 -12.21 -31.75 -30.79
CA ALA A 350 -13.09 -32.72 -31.42
C ALA A 350 -14.56 -32.26 -31.41
N VAL A 351 -15.05 -31.78 -30.27
CA VAL A 351 -16.41 -31.23 -30.12
C VAL A 351 -16.59 -30.00 -31.00
N ALA A 352 -15.60 -29.11 -31.08
CA ALA A 352 -15.67 -27.92 -31.93
C ALA A 352 -15.81 -28.26 -33.42
N ARG A 353 -15.06 -29.28 -33.89
CA ARG A 353 -15.19 -29.80 -35.25
C ARG A 353 -16.55 -30.46 -35.51
N ALA A 354 -17.05 -31.24 -34.55
CA ALA A 354 -18.36 -31.88 -34.65
C ALA A 354 -19.50 -30.85 -34.68
N ALA A 355 -19.44 -29.83 -33.83
CA ALA A 355 -20.41 -28.74 -33.75
C ALA A 355 -20.27 -27.71 -34.88
N GLY A 356 -19.20 -27.76 -35.68
CA GLY A 356 -18.92 -26.78 -36.74
C GLY A 356 -18.66 -25.36 -36.23
N ILE A 357 -18.13 -25.20 -35.01
CA ILE A 357 -17.88 -23.89 -34.40
C ILE A 357 -16.45 -23.42 -34.63
N ALA A 358 -16.27 -22.12 -34.88
CA ALA A 358 -14.96 -21.47 -34.85
C ALA A 358 -14.55 -21.25 -33.38
N LEU A 359 -13.64 -22.08 -32.88
CA LEU A 359 -13.17 -22.08 -31.50
C LEU A 359 -11.73 -21.55 -31.42
N GLU A 360 -11.51 -20.58 -30.54
CA GLU A 360 -10.19 -20.10 -30.13
C GLU A 360 -10.01 -20.40 -28.64
N MET A 361 -8.86 -20.98 -28.30
CA MET A 361 -8.55 -21.37 -26.91
C MET A 361 -7.34 -20.58 -26.42
N LEU A 362 -7.43 -20.04 -25.21
CA LEU A 362 -6.35 -19.34 -24.53
C LEU A 362 -6.09 -19.97 -23.16
N TYR A 363 -4.85 -20.40 -22.94
CA TYR A 363 -4.41 -20.85 -21.62
C TYR A 363 -4.04 -19.67 -20.73
N VAL A 364 -4.81 -19.51 -19.64
CA VAL A 364 -4.66 -18.42 -18.65
C VAL A 364 -4.01 -18.93 -17.36
N GLY A 365 -4.05 -20.23 -17.07
CA GLY A 365 -3.38 -20.80 -15.89
C GLY A 365 -4.07 -20.49 -14.55
N LYS A 366 -3.27 -20.33 -13.48
CA LYS A 366 -3.71 -20.09 -12.09
C LYS A 366 -2.94 -18.93 -11.45
N SER A 367 -3.44 -18.41 -10.34
CA SER A 367 -2.97 -17.19 -9.65
C SER A 367 -1.51 -17.23 -9.23
N ASN A 368 -0.95 -18.42 -9.01
CA ASN A 368 0.47 -18.60 -8.70
C ASN A 368 1.20 -19.24 -9.89
N PRO A 369 1.69 -18.45 -10.87
CA PRO A 369 2.40 -18.97 -12.01
C PRO A 369 3.80 -19.46 -11.60
N LYS A 370 3.86 -20.68 -11.08
CA LYS A 370 5.11 -21.37 -10.74
C LYS A 370 5.84 -21.85 -12.00
N GLU A 371 7.03 -22.42 -11.83
CA GLU A 371 7.74 -23.14 -12.91
C GLU A 371 6.85 -24.15 -13.66
N LYS A 372 5.87 -24.75 -12.97
CA LYS A 372 4.87 -25.62 -13.59
C LYS A 372 4.08 -24.92 -14.70
N ALA A 373 3.63 -23.68 -14.49
CA ALA A 373 2.89 -22.93 -15.50
C ALA A 373 3.76 -22.67 -16.73
N ARG A 374 5.04 -22.29 -16.54
CA ARG A 374 5.99 -22.11 -17.65
C ARG A 374 6.21 -23.40 -18.44
N ARG A 375 6.31 -24.55 -17.76
CA ARG A 375 6.42 -25.86 -18.40
C ARG A 375 5.18 -26.17 -19.26
N ILE A 376 3.99 -25.91 -18.74
CA ILE A 376 2.73 -26.12 -19.47
C ILE A 376 2.66 -25.22 -20.70
N ILE A 377 2.97 -23.93 -20.57
CA ILE A 377 3.00 -22.96 -21.68
C ILE A 377 3.95 -23.43 -22.79
N SER A 378 5.16 -23.88 -22.42
CA SER A 378 6.13 -24.42 -23.37
C SER A 378 5.59 -25.65 -24.10
N THR A 379 4.95 -26.58 -23.37
CA THR A 379 4.35 -27.78 -23.98
C THR A 379 3.19 -27.43 -24.91
N ILE A 380 2.28 -26.55 -24.51
CA ILE A 380 1.17 -26.10 -25.34
C ILE A 380 1.67 -25.47 -26.64
N SER A 381 2.74 -24.67 -26.56
CA SER A 381 3.33 -24.00 -27.71
C SER A 381 4.01 -24.97 -28.68
N VAL A 382 4.71 -25.98 -28.15
CA VAL A 382 5.37 -27.04 -28.96
C VAL A 382 4.33 -27.96 -29.61
N GLU A 383 3.32 -28.38 -28.85
CA GLU A 383 2.27 -29.29 -29.32
C GLU A 383 1.16 -28.56 -30.12
N LYS A 384 1.22 -27.22 -30.18
CA LYS A 384 0.23 -26.35 -30.85
C LYS A 384 -1.20 -26.63 -30.40
N LEU A 385 -1.40 -26.80 -29.09
CA LEU A 385 -2.71 -27.14 -28.54
C LEU A 385 -3.67 -25.95 -28.53
N SER A 386 -3.16 -24.73 -28.28
CA SER A 386 -3.93 -23.50 -28.10
C SER A 386 -3.01 -22.26 -28.07
N HIS A 387 -3.60 -21.07 -27.93
CA HIS A 387 -2.86 -19.84 -27.61
C HIS A 387 -2.44 -19.81 -26.14
N THR A 388 -1.35 -19.12 -25.85
CA THR A 388 -0.79 -19.00 -24.49
C THR A 388 -0.42 -17.56 -24.19
N LEU A 389 -0.42 -17.21 -22.90
CA LEU A 389 0.16 -15.98 -22.39
C LEU A 389 1.65 -16.23 -22.11
N PRO A 390 2.59 -15.68 -22.90
CA PRO A 390 4.02 -15.95 -22.72
C PRO A 390 4.59 -15.27 -21.48
N ASP A 391 4.04 -14.12 -21.09
CA ASP A 391 4.43 -13.38 -19.89
C ASP A 391 3.60 -13.84 -18.67
N PRO A 392 4.22 -14.43 -17.63
CA PRO A 392 3.55 -14.80 -16.38
C PRO A 392 2.85 -13.64 -15.68
N THR A 393 3.29 -12.40 -15.92
CA THR A 393 2.67 -11.18 -15.36
C THR A 393 1.23 -11.03 -15.82
N LEU A 394 0.91 -11.42 -17.06
CA LEU A 394 -0.46 -11.36 -17.59
C LEU A 394 -1.39 -12.41 -16.96
N ILE A 395 -0.83 -13.57 -16.60
CA ILE A 395 -1.55 -14.61 -15.84
C ILE A 395 -1.88 -14.09 -14.44
N TRP A 396 -0.88 -13.53 -13.75
CA TRP A 396 -1.09 -12.88 -12.46
C TRP A 396 -2.13 -11.76 -12.55
N PHE A 397 -2.04 -10.92 -13.58
CA PHE A 397 -2.96 -9.80 -13.81
C PHE A 397 -4.42 -10.26 -13.95
N PHE A 398 -4.67 -11.33 -14.72
CA PHE A 398 -6.02 -11.90 -14.87
C PHE A 398 -6.67 -12.19 -13.51
N TRP A 399 -5.93 -12.83 -12.60
CA TRP A 399 -6.43 -13.20 -11.29
C TRP A 399 -6.55 -12.00 -10.34
N VAL A 400 -5.56 -11.10 -10.31
CA VAL A 400 -5.61 -9.88 -9.49
C VAL A 400 -6.73 -8.93 -9.94
N ARG A 401 -7.03 -8.91 -11.24
CA ARG A 401 -8.18 -8.18 -11.78
C ARG A 401 -9.50 -8.76 -11.28
N LEU A 402 -9.67 -10.09 -11.26
CA LEU A 402 -10.84 -10.74 -10.67
C LEU A 402 -10.97 -10.48 -9.16
N GLU A 403 -9.88 -10.55 -8.41
CA GLU A 403 -9.85 -10.16 -7.00
C GLU A 403 -10.26 -8.69 -6.82
N SER A 404 -9.77 -7.81 -7.69
CA SER A 404 -10.14 -6.39 -7.67
C SER A 404 -11.62 -6.16 -7.95
N MET A 405 -12.23 -6.93 -8.87
CA MET A 405 -13.68 -6.88 -9.10
C MET A 405 -14.45 -7.26 -7.84
N TRP A 406 -14.01 -8.31 -7.14
CA TRP A 406 -14.60 -8.74 -5.87
C TRP A 406 -14.50 -7.64 -4.80
N HIS A 407 -13.32 -7.06 -4.60
CA HIS A 407 -13.10 -5.96 -3.65
C HIS A 407 -13.97 -4.73 -3.98
N SER A 408 -14.03 -4.34 -5.25
CA SER A 408 -14.84 -3.23 -5.73
C SER A 408 -16.33 -3.46 -5.49
N LYS A 409 -16.87 -4.62 -5.86
CA LYS A 409 -18.29 -4.96 -5.64
C LYS A 409 -18.66 -5.02 -4.16
N MET A 410 -17.77 -5.55 -3.31
CA MET A 410 -17.99 -5.59 -1.87
C MET A 410 -18.09 -4.21 -1.22
N LYS A 411 -17.31 -3.23 -1.71
CA LYS A 411 -17.35 -1.85 -1.22
C LYS A 411 -18.75 -1.23 -1.31
N PHE A 412 -19.55 -1.62 -2.31
CA PHE A 412 -20.93 -1.15 -2.48
C PHE A 412 -21.97 -1.92 -1.64
N GLY A 413 -21.54 -2.85 -0.79
CA GLY A 413 -22.42 -3.58 0.13
C GLY A 413 -23.34 -4.59 -0.54
N THR A 414 -23.09 -4.93 -1.81
CA THR A 414 -23.94 -5.85 -2.55
C THR A 414 -23.76 -7.27 -2.05
N LYS A 415 -24.85 -7.90 -1.59
CA LYS A 415 -24.81 -9.31 -1.20
C LYS A 415 -24.53 -10.17 -2.43
N VAL A 416 -23.66 -11.17 -2.31
CA VAL A 416 -23.30 -12.11 -3.39
C VAL A 416 -24.54 -12.67 -4.10
N GLN A 417 -25.61 -12.96 -3.35
CA GLN A 417 -26.83 -13.56 -3.90
C GLN A 417 -27.66 -12.60 -4.77
N GLN A 418 -27.50 -11.29 -4.61
CA GLN A 418 -28.32 -10.27 -5.28
C GLN A 418 -27.64 -9.70 -6.53
N ASP A 419 -26.33 -9.92 -6.70
CA ASP A 419 -25.57 -9.44 -7.83
C ASP A 419 -25.08 -10.62 -8.68
N PRO A 420 -25.60 -10.79 -9.92
CA PRO A 420 -25.19 -11.90 -10.78
C PRO A 420 -23.69 -11.84 -11.12
N ILE A 421 -23.12 -10.65 -11.30
CA ILE A 421 -21.68 -10.48 -11.57
C ILE A 421 -20.87 -10.97 -10.36
N MET A 422 -21.33 -10.67 -9.14
CA MET A 422 -20.65 -11.11 -7.92
C MET A 422 -20.63 -12.64 -7.78
N GLN A 423 -21.71 -13.33 -8.15
CA GLN A 423 -21.76 -14.81 -8.15
C GLN A 423 -20.76 -15.38 -9.15
N GLU A 424 -20.66 -14.77 -10.32
CA GLU A 424 -19.73 -15.15 -11.36
C GLU A 424 -18.27 -14.97 -10.92
N ILE A 425 -17.92 -13.83 -10.34
CA ILE A 425 -16.59 -13.55 -9.79
C ILE A 425 -16.21 -14.59 -8.72
N VAL A 426 -17.11 -14.86 -7.77
CA VAL A 426 -16.86 -15.86 -6.70
C VAL A 426 -16.68 -17.26 -7.29
N THR A 427 -17.42 -17.60 -8.36
CA THR A 427 -17.25 -18.90 -9.05
C THR A 427 -15.86 -18.99 -9.66
N MET A 428 -15.41 -17.95 -10.38
CA MET A 428 -14.09 -17.91 -10.99
C MET A 428 -12.96 -18.01 -9.96
N LEU A 429 -13.03 -17.23 -8.87
CA LEU A 429 -12.04 -17.29 -7.79
C LEU A 429 -12.02 -18.66 -7.08
N SER A 430 -13.14 -19.39 -7.08
CA SER A 430 -13.19 -20.76 -6.56
C SER A 430 -12.50 -21.79 -7.46
N PHE A 431 -12.24 -21.46 -8.73
CA PHE A 431 -11.50 -22.32 -9.66
C PHE A 431 -10.02 -22.28 -9.31
N ASP A 432 -9.51 -21.10 -8.95
CA ASP A 432 -8.12 -20.90 -8.55
C ASP A 432 -7.75 -21.66 -7.26
N GLY A 433 -8.65 -21.66 -6.26
CA GLY A 433 -8.40 -22.29 -4.98
C GLY A 433 -8.35 -23.83 -5.00
N SER A 434 -8.74 -24.48 -6.10
CA SER A 434 -8.68 -25.93 -6.29
C SER A 434 -7.38 -26.34 -7.00
N ASP A 435 -6.87 -27.56 -6.83
CA ASP A 435 -5.73 -28.07 -7.63
C ASP A 435 -6.14 -28.51 -9.05
N GLN A 436 -7.44 -28.39 -9.37
CA GLN A 436 -8.07 -28.95 -10.55
C GLN A 436 -7.98 -28.04 -11.80
N GLY A 437 -8.28 -28.61 -12.97
CA GLY A 437 -8.45 -27.82 -14.19
C GLY A 437 -9.76 -27.02 -14.21
N TRP A 438 -9.82 -25.94 -14.98
CA TRP A 438 -11.02 -25.14 -15.17
C TRP A 438 -11.12 -24.62 -16.61
N ALA A 439 -12.34 -24.40 -17.07
CA ALA A 439 -12.58 -23.78 -18.38
C ALA A 439 -13.83 -22.90 -18.37
N VAL A 440 -13.79 -21.85 -19.19
CA VAL A 440 -14.87 -20.91 -19.46
C VAL A 440 -14.96 -20.73 -20.96
N ILE A 441 -16.13 -21.02 -21.53
CA ILE A 441 -16.40 -20.87 -22.95
C ILE A 441 -17.46 -19.78 -23.12
N SER A 442 -17.21 -18.85 -24.03
CA SER A 442 -18.06 -17.70 -24.25
C SER A 442 -18.39 -17.52 -25.73
N ARG A 443 -19.60 -17.04 -25.99
CA ARG A 443 -20.05 -16.58 -27.31
C ARG A 443 -21.09 -15.48 -27.11
N GLY A 444 -20.70 -14.24 -27.44
CA GLY A 444 -21.56 -13.08 -27.20
C GLY A 444 -21.87 -12.91 -25.71
N PRO A 445 -23.14 -12.76 -25.30
CA PRO A 445 -23.51 -12.55 -23.90
C PRO A 445 -23.55 -13.84 -23.06
N HIS A 446 -23.39 -15.01 -23.68
CA HIS A 446 -23.52 -16.30 -23.00
C HIS A 446 -22.15 -16.87 -22.64
N MET A 447 -22.05 -17.40 -21.42
CA MET A 447 -20.85 -18.05 -20.89
C MET A 447 -21.21 -19.35 -20.18
N ALA A 448 -20.48 -20.42 -20.51
CA ALA A 448 -20.51 -21.70 -19.83
C ALA A 448 -19.18 -21.89 -19.09
N LYS A 449 -19.23 -22.42 -17.87
CA LYS A 449 -18.05 -22.60 -17.01
C LYS A 449 -18.15 -23.90 -16.23
N ALA A 450 -17.05 -24.61 -16.09
CA ALA A 450 -16.99 -25.81 -15.26
C ALA A 450 -15.56 -26.17 -14.86
N LYS A 451 -15.44 -27.00 -13.82
CA LYS A 451 -14.17 -27.53 -13.31
C LYS A 451 -13.94 -28.96 -13.82
N ASP A 452 -12.68 -29.26 -14.09
CA ASP A 452 -12.08 -30.59 -14.04
C ASP A 452 -12.85 -31.72 -14.75
N GLU A 453 -13.27 -32.73 -14.00
CA GLU A 453 -14.08 -33.84 -14.51
C GLU A 453 -15.45 -33.40 -15.02
N THR A 454 -16.03 -32.32 -14.48
CA THR A 454 -17.35 -31.85 -14.89
C THR A 454 -17.32 -31.33 -16.33
N ILE A 455 -16.30 -30.52 -16.67
CA ILE A 455 -16.12 -30.05 -18.04
C ILE A 455 -15.71 -31.20 -18.98
N LEU A 456 -14.83 -32.12 -18.54
CA LEU A 456 -14.43 -33.27 -19.35
C LEU A 456 -15.60 -34.21 -19.65
N LYS A 457 -16.46 -34.48 -18.66
CA LYS A 457 -17.66 -35.29 -18.83
C LYS A 457 -18.64 -34.64 -19.81
N CYS A 458 -18.88 -33.33 -19.66
CA CYS A 458 -19.73 -32.57 -20.56
C CYS A 458 -19.29 -32.69 -22.03
N LEU A 459 -17.98 -32.66 -22.29
CA LEU A 459 -17.43 -32.81 -23.64
C LEU A 459 -17.46 -34.25 -24.14
N THR A 460 -17.23 -35.22 -23.26
CA THR A 460 -17.27 -36.65 -23.61
C THR A 460 -18.70 -37.07 -23.97
N GLU A 461 -19.69 -36.52 -23.28
CA GLU A 461 -21.11 -36.78 -23.49
C GLU A 461 -21.76 -35.80 -24.48
N TYR A 462 -20.98 -35.17 -25.37
CA TYR A 462 -21.49 -34.20 -26.35
C TYR A 462 -22.69 -34.73 -27.15
N THR A 463 -22.67 -36.00 -27.56
CA THR A 463 -23.76 -36.63 -28.31
C THR A 463 -25.11 -36.62 -27.59
N THR A 464 -25.13 -36.42 -26.27
CA THR A 464 -26.37 -36.37 -25.47
C THR A 464 -27.07 -35.02 -25.58
N TRP A 465 -26.32 -33.92 -25.72
CA TRP A 465 -26.86 -32.56 -25.75
C TRP A 465 -26.63 -31.84 -27.08
N GLU A 466 -25.85 -32.42 -27.99
CA GLU A 466 -25.71 -32.02 -29.40
C GLU A 466 -27.04 -31.71 -30.08
N PRO A 467 -28.13 -32.52 -29.91
CA PRO A 467 -29.41 -32.22 -30.56
C PRO A 467 -30.02 -30.87 -30.17
N ASN A 468 -29.63 -30.30 -29.02
CA ASN A 468 -30.14 -29.02 -28.53
C ASN A 468 -29.36 -27.82 -29.08
N VAL A 469 -28.19 -28.05 -29.69
CA VAL A 469 -27.30 -26.99 -30.21
C VAL A 469 -27.95 -26.15 -31.32
N PRO A 470 -28.66 -26.73 -32.32
CA PRO A 470 -29.30 -25.94 -33.37
C PRO A 470 -30.40 -25.02 -32.85
N GLU A 471 -31.08 -25.38 -31.76
CA GLU A 471 -32.18 -24.61 -31.19
C GLU A 471 -31.70 -23.52 -30.23
N LYS A 472 -30.76 -23.84 -29.33
CA LYS A 472 -30.38 -22.96 -28.21
C LYS A 472 -29.03 -22.26 -28.38
N SER A 473 -28.25 -22.60 -29.41
CA SER A 473 -26.82 -22.30 -29.57
C SER A 473 -25.90 -23.15 -28.67
N PHE A 474 -24.65 -23.32 -29.10
CA PHE A 474 -23.67 -24.20 -28.46
C PHE A 474 -23.45 -23.89 -26.97
N VAL A 475 -23.21 -22.62 -26.63
CA VAL A 475 -22.86 -22.23 -25.25
C VAL A 475 -24.05 -22.39 -24.30
N VAL A 476 -25.27 -22.08 -24.75
CA VAL A 476 -26.48 -22.23 -23.92
C VAL A 476 -26.80 -23.71 -23.71
N ALA A 477 -26.75 -24.53 -24.76
CA ALA A 477 -26.97 -25.97 -24.64
C ALA A 477 -25.95 -26.63 -23.70
N MET A 478 -24.68 -26.22 -23.79
CA MET A 478 -23.64 -26.66 -22.87
C MET A 478 -23.94 -26.25 -21.42
N ASN A 479 -24.38 -25.01 -21.20
CA ASN A 479 -24.70 -24.51 -19.86
C ASN A 479 -25.91 -25.24 -19.25
N ASP A 480 -26.96 -25.50 -20.05
CA ASP A 480 -28.13 -26.28 -19.64
C ASP A 480 -27.70 -27.69 -19.18
N TYR A 481 -26.89 -28.38 -19.97
CA TYR A 481 -26.36 -29.71 -19.60
C TYR A 481 -25.53 -29.66 -18.31
N LEU A 482 -24.65 -28.66 -18.16
CA LEU A 482 -23.83 -28.49 -16.96
C LEU A 482 -24.69 -28.22 -15.71
N ASN A 483 -25.79 -27.48 -15.86
CA ASN A 483 -26.72 -27.17 -14.78
C ASN A 483 -27.57 -28.38 -14.38
N GLU A 484 -28.02 -29.18 -15.34
CA GLU A 484 -28.79 -30.40 -15.10
C GLU A 484 -27.95 -31.50 -14.43
N ASN A 485 -26.65 -31.58 -14.76
CA ASN A 485 -25.73 -32.60 -14.26
C ASN A 485 -24.88 -32.13 -13.07
N ARG A 486 -25.30 -31.08 -12.35
CA ARG A 486 -24.57 -30.62 -11.15
C ARG A 486 -24.55 -31.70 -10.08
N THR A 487 -23.35 -32.06 -9.61
CA THR A 487 -23.22 -33.01 -8.52
C THR A 487 -23.69 -32.39 -7.21
N PRO A 488 -24.52 -33.09 -6.41
CA PRO A 488 -24.96 -32.58 -5.10
C PRO A 488 -23.80 -32.49 -4.10
N TYR A 489 -22.71 -33.22 -4.35
CA TYR A 489 -21.46 -33.15 -3.60
C TYR A 489 -20.42 -32.34 -4.39
N HIS A 490 -19.96 -31.23 -3.82
CA HIS A 490 -18.85 -30.42 -4.31
C HIS A 490 -18.13 -29.79 -3.12
N CYS A 491 -16.82 -29.57 -3.26
CA CYS A 491 -15.98 -28.89 -2.29
C CYS A 491 -15.33 -27.70 -2.97
N ASN A 492 -15.88 -26.51 -2.77
CA ASN A 492 -15.31 -25.28 -3.31
C ASN A 492 -14.41 -24.63 -2.28
N ARG A 493 -13.15 -24.41 -2.67
CA ARG A 493 -12.20 -23.64 -1.89
C ARG A 493 -12.10 -22.26 -2.50
N LEU A 494 -12.56 -21.26 -1.77
CA LEU A 494 -12.35 -19.86 -2.09
C LEU A 494 -11.19 -19.36 -1.23
N ILE A 495 -10.11 -18.92 -1.88
CA ILE A 495 -9.00 -18.28 -1.20
C ILE A 495 -9.18 -16.79 -1.42
N LEU A 496 -9.50 -16.06 -0.35
CA LEU A 496 -9.59 -14.60 -0.41
C LEU A 496 -8.24 -14.01 -0.02
N PRO A 497 -7.72 -13.03 -0.77
CA PRO A 497 -6.50 -12.34 -0.39
C PRO A 497 -6.70 -11.66 0.98
N GLY A 498 -5.77 -11.93 1.90
CA GLY A 498 -5.85 -11.48 3.29
C GLY A 498 -5.67 -9.97 3.43
N GLU A 499 -6.73 -9.20 3.23
CA GLU A 499 -6.81 -7.82 3.72
C GLU A 499 -7.53 -7.83 5.06
N ALA A 500 -6.73 -7.72 6.12
CA ALA A 500 -7.20 -7.68 7.50
C ALA A 500 -8.23 -6.57 7.67
N GLY A 501 -9.51 -6.95 7.80
CA GLY A 501 -10.61 -6.06 8.19
C GLY A 501 -11.83 -6.04 7.26
N ARG A 502 -11.78 -6.63 6.06
CA ARG A 502 -12.92 -6.65 5.12
C ARG A 502 -13.35 -8.05 4.66
N ILE A 503 -12.93 -9.10 5.35
CA ILE A 503 -13.44 -10.44 5.08
C ILE A 503 -14.92 -10.48 5.53
N PRO A 504 -15.88 -10.80 4.64
CA PRO A 504 -17.27 -10.85 5.03
C PRO A 504 -17.51 -11.95 6.06
N GLU A 505 -18.24 -11.65 7.14
CA GLU A 505 -18.63 -12.64 8.17
C GLU A 505 -19.41 -13.84 7.60
N LYS A 506 -19.98 -13.68 6.40
CA LYS A 506 -20.76 -14.69 5.69
C LYS A 506 -20.43 -14.67 4.20
N VAL A 507 -19.74 -15.70 3.75
CA VAL A 507 -19.62 -16.05 2.32
C VAL A 507 -20.51 -17.25 2.04
N VAL A 508 -21.20 -17.24 0.91
CA VAL A 508 -22.02 -18.36 0.43
C VAL A 508 -21.40 -18.95 -0.82
N CYS A 509 -21.48 -20.27 -0.94
CA CYS A 509 -21.03 -20.99 -2.12
C CYS A 509 -21.88 -20.58 -3.33
N ALA A 510 -21.24 -20.15 -4.42
CA ALA A 510 -21.95 -19.78 -5.65
C ALA A 510 -22.66 -20.97 -6.32
N GLU A 511 -22.20 -22.20 -6.07
CA GLU A 511 -22.77 -23.40 -6.71
C GLU A 511 -24.01 -23.94 -5.97
N CYS A 512 -24.08 -23.85 -4.64
CA CYS A 512 -25.17 -24.42 -3.84
C CYS A 512 -25.84 -23.48 -2.84
N GLY A 513 -25.37 -22.25 -2.70
CA GLY A 513 -25.91 -21.25 -1.78
C GLY A 513 -25.67 -21.52 -0.29
N ARG A 514 -25.05 -22.65 0.08
CA ARG A 514 -24.70 -22.95 1.48
C ARG A 514 -23.61 -22.00 1.99
N ARG A 515 -23.64 -21.71 3.28
CA ARG A 515 -22.59 -20.92 3.95
C ARG A 515 -21.27 -21.68 3.87
N MET A 516 -20.22 -20.99 3.42
CA MET A 516 -18.86 -21.54 3.43
C MET A 516 -18.27 -21.46 4.83
N GLU A 517 -17.51 -22.48 5.21
CA GLU A 517 -16.73 -22.50 6.45
C GLU A 517 -15.47 -21.66 6.30
N GLU A 518 -15.13 -20.91 7.35
CA GLU A 518 -13.93 -20.07 7.39
C GLU A 518 -12.76 -20.87 7.98
N PHE A 519 -11.63 -20.88 7.28
CA PHE A 519 -10.38 -21.49 7.75
C PHE A 519 -9.21 -20.54 7.51
N ILE A 520 -8.32 -20.45 8.50
CA ILE A 520 -7.05 -19.71 8.37
C ILE A 520 -6.03 -20.65 7.73
N MET A 521 -5.45 -20.24 6.62
CA MET A 521 -4.40 -20.99 5.91
C MET A 521 -3.04 -20.34 6.14
N TYR A 522 -2.09 -21.11 6.66
CA TYR A 522 -0.68 -20.74 6.68
C TYR A 522 0.02 -21.32 5.46
N ARG A 523 0.67 -20.46 4.66
CA ARG A 523 1.45 -20.88 3.50
C ARG A 523 2.89 -20.39 3.69
N CYS A 524 3.85 -21.29 3.56
CA CYS A 524 5.26 -20.94 3.47
C CYS A 524 5.62 -20.82 1.98
N CYS A 525 5.98 -19.61 1.54
CA CYS A 525 6.51 -19.37 0.21
C CYS A 525 8.02 -19.18 0.35
N THR A 526 8.80 -19.97 -0.38
CA THR A 526 10.22 -19.68 -0.65
C THR A 526 10.23 -18.90 -1.96
N ASP A 527 10.30 -17.58 -1.87
CA ASP A 527 10.46 -16.71 -3.04
C ASP A 527 11.74 -17.07 -3.83
#